data_AF-A0A1R0X2Z1-F1
#
_entry.id   AF-A0A1R0X2Z1-F1
#
_cell.length_a   1.000
_cell.length_b   1.000
_cell.length_c   1.000
_cell.angle_alpha   90.00
_cell.angle_beta   90.00
_cell.angle_gamma   90.00
#
_symmetry.space_group_name_H-M   'P 1'
#
loop_
_entity.id
_entity.type
_entity.pdbx_description
1 polymer ?
#
loop_
_entity_poly.entity_id
_entity_poly.type
_entity_poly.pdbx_seq_one_letter_code
_entity_poly.pdbx_strand_id
1 'polypeptide(L)'
;MTKIIDGRKAEIVHPGQRWTSYQALANSLGYPDAAIEYGKDRRKYPSAGETVTVLSATDSLGQPVTHDGNRVYIVECTNGDRHIFSEKGLRILDADSAPITVLPDESLGGVSREYREVKRKASVGETIHVFGHCDQRANGVFTVDSVIDCRDGYGDTYYYTVDGGSRYGTPYYNGKAYVVLEPTEILRIDDKDGVNRAYRMVDRKAAGGERVIIVDDREGTGGMDGIYFRVGNVATSLGSAGFNFNGNPYVRGNGRWGVRAGAYRVLEPLTSAELAPNPTPLSALPIADQYAENITVLTRKIAQLEKRNTALESRILALETDSSPSYVKVASGPVDNTLPTFSKAPKSAQQIRDEIVERAKADISNPHKFAGTPIAREELRFWPRGSGIVTHTVEYVVSSDKRTVVALVIETYGGRKIVARGIAKCAPGETFNAHIGRAIALYRALGLEVPTEYLTCPQPEEVRVGDVVLWTNSYDAADTQVFTIASVLSEGYRFVGGEWDGFETVRVIDDSREDDGISAASSALKGAA
;
A
#
# COMPACT_ATOMS: atom_id res chain seq x y z
N MET A 1 -9.93 28.54 -9.61
CA MET A 1 -8.62 29.25 -9.59
C MET A 1 -7.77 28.58 -8.55
N THR A 2 -6.71 27.94 -9.00
CA THR A 2 -5.77 27.21 -8.16
C THR A 2 -4.96 28.20 -7.34
N LYS A 3 -5.11 28.20 -6.02
CA LYS A 3 -4.40 29.12 -5.14
C LYS A 3 -3.11 28.45 -4.68
N ILE A 4 -1.99 28.91 -5.20
CA ILE A 4 -0.66 28.45 -4.79
C ILE A 4 -0.36 29.07 -3.43
N ILE A 5 -0.02 28.24 -2.43
CA ILE A 5 0.35 28.69 -1.09
C ILE A 5 1.78 28.25 -0.75
N ASP A 6 2.49 29.07 0.01
CA ASP A 6 3.87 28.84 0.48
C ASP A 6 3.99 27.66 1.46
N GLY A 7 2.95 27.38 2.25
CA GLY A 7 2.80 26.15 3.05
C GLY A 7 3.71 26.03 4.28
N ARG A 8 4.83 26.75 4.36
CA ARG A 8 5.78 26.70 5.48
C ARG A 8 5.14 27.08 6.80
N LYS A 9 5.60 26.47 7.90
CA LYS A 9 5.17 26.85 9.26
C LYS A 9 6.04 27.96 9.82
N ALA A 10 5.39 28.90 10.47
CA ALA A 10 6.05 29.99 11.17
C ALA A 10 5.48 30.10 12.58
N GLU A 11 6.32 30.51 13.52
CA GLU A 11 5.90 30.90 14.85
C GLU A 11 5.88 32.42 14.95
N ILE A 12 4.84 32.95 15.59
CA ILE A 12 4.74 34.37 15.86
C ILE A 12 5.65 34.72 17.03
N VAL A 13 6.69 35.50 16.76
CA VAL A 13 7.66 35.93 17.78
C VAL A 13 7.28 37.32 18.32
N HIS A 14 6.80 38.21 17.44
CA HIS A 14 6.44 39.57 17.81
C HIS A 14 5.09 39.97 17.22
N PRO A 15 3.97 39.74 17.95
CA PRO A 15 2.60 40.07 17.51
C PRO A 15 2.41 41.53 17.07
N GLY A 16 3.20 42.46 17.63
CA GLY A 16 3.17 43.89 17.28
C GLY A 16 3.69 44.22 15.87
N GLN A 17 4.29 43.25 15.18
CA GLN A 17 4.73 43.38 13.78
C GLN A 17 3.62 42.96 12.78
N ARG A 18 2.39 42.81 13.27
CA ARG A 18 1.19 42.55 12.46
C ARG A 18 0.69 43.82 11.81
N TRP A 19 0.38 43.77 10.53
CA TRP A 19 -0.11 44.90 9.77
C TRP A 19 -1.54 44.66 9.31
N THR A 20 -2.42 45.63 9.56
CA THR A 20 -3.86 45.44 9.35
C THR A 20 -4.41 46.23 8.18
N SER A 21 -3.87 47.40 7.87
CA SER A 21 -4.44 48.36 6.92
C SER A 21 -3.97 48.22 5.47
N TYR A 22 -3.19 47.19 5.13
CA TYR A 22 -2.52 47.07 3.82
C TYR A 22 -3.35 46.29 2.79
N GLN A 23 -4.56 46.79 2.53
CA GLN A 23 -5.53 46.11 1.68
C GLN A 23 -5.08 45.98 0.22
N ALA A 24 -4.37 46.97 -0.31
CA ALA A 24 -3.84 46.91 -1.68
C ALA A 24 -2.84 45.75 -1.85
N LEU A 25 -1.96 45.54 -0.88
CA LEU A 25 -0.99 44.44 -0.88
C LEU A 25 -1.68 43.08 -0.70
N ALA A 26 -2.63 43.02 0.23
CA ALA A 26 -3.44 41.83 0.47
C ALA A 26 -4.20 41.40 -0.80
N ASN A 27 -4.78 42.37 -1.52
CA ASN A 27 -5.47 42.16 -2.79
C ASN A 27 -4.53 41.69 -3.89
N SER A 28 -3.34 42.29 -4.04
CA SER A 28 -2.38 41.91 -5.07
C SER A 28 -1.85 40.48 -4.89
N LEU A 29 -1.79 40.01 -3.65
CA LEU A 29 -1.39 38.64 -3.30
C LEU A 29 -2.56 37.65 -3.27
N GLY A 30 -3.79 38.10 -3.55
CA GLY A 30 -4.98 37.25 -3.61
C GLY A 30 -5.58 36.88 -2.24
N TYR A 31 -5.25 37.61 -1.18
CA TYR A 31 -5.81 37.43 0.17
C TYR A 31 -6.43 38.74 0.67
N PRO A 32 -7.54 39.21 0.06
CA PRO A 32 -8.18 40.47 0.43
C PRO A 32 -8.62 40.52 1.90
N ASP A 33 -8.80 39.35 2.52
CA ASP A 33 -9.18 39.11 3.90
C ASP A 33 -8.00 39.13 4.88
N ALA A 34 -6.75 39.24 4.40
CA ALA A 34 -5.56 39.36 5.25
C ALA A 34 -5.38 40.77 5.82
N ALA A 35 -5.96 41.79 5.19
CA ALA A 35 -5.97 43.18 5.66
C ALA A 35 -7.40 43.72 5.74
N ILE A 36 -7.71 44.47 6.81
CA ILE A 36 -9.01 45.09 7.04
C ILE A 36 -8.78 46.58 7.32
N GLU A 37 -9.70 47.41 6.85
CA GLU A 37 -9.70 48.85 7.12
C GLU A 37 -9.52 49.15 8.62
N TYR A 38 -8.70 50.16 8.91
CA TYR A 38 -8.34 50.53 10.27
C TYR A 38 -9.59 50.77 11.14
N GLY A 39 -9.63 50.17 12.33
CA GLY A 39 -10.77 50.25 13.26
C GLY A 39 -11.94 49.29 12.99
N LYS A 40 -11.90 48.52 11.90
CA LYS A 40 -12.94 47.50 11.57
C LYS A 40 -12.48 46.05 11.75
N ASP A 41 -11.22 45.84 12.16
CA ASP A 41 -10.66 44.51 12.35
C ASP A 41 -11.22 43.84 13.62
N ARG A 42 -12.05 42.81 13.43
CA ARG A 42 -12.63 42.00 14.51
C ARG A 42 -11.94 40.63 14.69
N ARG A 43 -10.90 40.35 13.91
CA ARG A 43 -10.16 39.08 13.95
C ARG A 43 -9.39 38.97 15.25
N LYS A 44 -9.21 37.73 15.73
CA LYS A 44 -8.46 37.49 16.96
C LYS A 44 -7.01 37.88 16.74
N TYR A 45 -6.41 38.60 17.68
CA TYR A 45 -4.97 38.88 17.61
C TYR A 45 -4.20 37.58 17.86
N PRO A 46 -3.33 37.18 16.91
CA PRO A 46 -2.48 36.01 17.12
C PRO A 46 -1.49 36.27 18.26
N SER A 47 -1.26 35.26 19.09
CA SER A 47 -0.39 35.39 20.27
C SER A 47 1.05 35.00 19.96
N ALA A 48 2.01 35.52 20.73
CA ALA A 48 3.39 35.06 20.63
C ALA A 48 3.48 33.56 20.97
N GLY A 49 4.29 32.81 20.23
CA GLY A 49 4.38 31.34 20.31
C GLY A 49 3.32 30.59 19.51
N GLU A 50 2.35 31.29 18.88
CA GLU A 50 1.35 30.64 18.03
C GLU A 50 1.96 30.22 16.70
N THR A 51 1.72 28.97 16.30
CA THR A 51 2.12 28.45 14.98
C THR A 51 1.09 28.81 13.92
N VAL A 52 1.57 29.40 12.84
CA VAL A 52 0.79 29.83 11.67
C VAL A 52 1.34 29.21 10.39
N THR A 53 0.50 29.15 9.36
CA THR A 53 0.89 28.71 8.02
C THR A 53 1.21 29.92 7.16
N VAL A 54 2.38 29.96 6.55
CA VAL A 54 2.71 30.99 5.55
C VAL A 54 1.93 30.68 4.28
N LEU A 55 1.10 31.62 3.87
CA LEU A 55 0.30 31.53 2.65
C LEU A 55 1.03 32.14 1.46
N SER A 56 1.77 33.23 1.68
CA SER A 56 2.56 33.90 0.64
C SER A 56 3.70 34.70 1.27
N ALA A 57 4.88 34.64 0.67
CA ALA A 57 6.07 35.41 1.01
C ALA A 57 6.62 36.24 -0.17
N THR A 58 6.03 36.10 -1.36
CA THR A 58 6.50 36.65 -2.62
C THR A 58 5.35 37.22 -3.44
N ASP A 59 5.65 38.24 -4.26
CA ASP A 59 4.69 38.79 -5.23
C ASP A 59 4.48 37.83 -6.41
N SER A 60 3.62 38.19 -7.36
CA SER A 60 3.36 37.40 -8.58
C SER A 60 4.59 37.21 -9.49
N LEU A 61 5.69 37.91 -9.22
CA LEU A 61 6.97 37.81 -9.94
C LEU A 61 8.03 37.06 -9.12
N GLY A 62 7.64 36.41 -8.02
CA GLY A 62 8.53 35.63 -7.17
C GLY A 62 9.50 36.47 -6.34
N GLN A 63 9.35 37.79 -6.33
CA GLN A 63 10.20 38.68 -5.55
C GLN A 63 9.70 38.73 -4.11
N PRO A 64 10.61 38.77 -3.11
CA PRO A 64 10.21 38.99 -1.73
C PRO A 64 9.37 40.27 -1.63
N VAL A 65 8.17 40.14 -1.08
CA VAL A 65 7.34 41.30 -0.81
C VAL A 65 8.02 42.08 0.29
N THR A 66 8.49 43.28 -0.02
CA THR A 66 9.10 44.17 0.97
C THR A 66 8.24 45.39 1.15
N HIS A 67 8.19 45.87 2.38
CA HIS A 67 7.55 47.13 2.72
C HIS A 67 8.27 47.72 3.91
N ASP A 68 8.53 49.03 3.83
CA ASP A 68 9.32 49.76 4.83
C ASP A 68 10.67 49.07 5.14
N GLY A 69 11.30 48.55 4.09
CA GLY A 69 12.59 47.83 4.17
C GLY A 69 12.55 46.44 4.79
N ASN A 70 11.39 45.93 5.22
CA ASN A 70 11.25 44.60 5.80
C ASN A 70 10.47 43.67 4.86
N ARG A 71 10.82 42.38 4.85
CA ARG A 71 9.99 41.37 4.16
C ARG A 71 8.66 41.17 4.87
N VAL A 72 7.62 40.86 4.11
CA VAL A 72 6.26 40.70 4.58
C VAL A 72 5.70 39.34 4.16
N TYR A 73 4.94 38.73 5.06
CA TYR A 73 4.34 37.42 4.91
C TYR A 73 2.84 37.52 5.15
N ILE A 74 2.07 36.82 4.32
CA ILE A 74 0.68 36.50 4.61
C ILE A 74 0.66 35.17 5.32
N VAL A 75 0.00 35.11 6.47
CA VAL A 75 -0.11 33.91 7.29
C VAL A 75 -1.56 33.59 7.60
N GLU A 76 -1.85 32.31 7.81
CA GLU A 76 -3.14 31.80 8.28
C GLU A 76 -2.98 31.19 9.66
N CYS A 77 -3.79 31.67 10.60
CA CYS A 77 -3.91 31.14 11.94
C CYS A 77 -4.75 29.86 11.95
N THR A 78 -4.66 29.10 13.04
CA THR A 78 -5.39 27.83 13.21
C THR A 78 -6.92 28.01 13.20
N ASN A 79 -7.41 29.20 13.52
CA ASN A 79 -8.83 29.57 13.46
C ASN A 79 -9.28 30.02 12.05
N GLY A 80 -8.40 29.98 11.05
CA GLY A 80 -8.66 30.43 9.68
C GLY A 80 -8.50 31.94 9.45
N ASP A 81 -8.21 32.73 10.49
CA ASP A 81 -7.94 34.15 10.33
C ASP A 81 -6.61 34.35 9.59
N ARG A 82 -6.60 35.27 8.62
CA ARG A 82 -5.41 35.61 7.85
C ARG A 82 -4.84 36.93 8.29
N HIS A 83 -3.52 37.02 8.37
CA HIS A 83 -2.83 38.22 8.83
C HIS A 83 -1.60 38.50 7.98
N ILE A 84 -1.20 39.78 7.97
CA ILE A 84 0.03 40.24 7.37
C ILE A 84 1.04 40.47 8.49
N PHE A 85 2.24 39.93 8.36
CA PHE A 85 3.32 40.07 9.33
C PHE A 85 4.63 40.44 8.65
N SER A 86 5.45 41.27 9.30
CA SER A 86 6.83 41.46 8.87
C SER A 86 7.71 40.26 9.24
N GLU A 87 8.88 40.15 8.60
CA GLU A 87 9.90 39.14 8.92
C GLU A 87 10.40 39.21 10.36
N LYS A 88 10.27 40.37 10.99
CA LYS A 88 10.60 40.56 12.42
C LYS A 88 9.49 39.99 13.32
N GLY A 89 8.28 39.82 12.81
CA GLY A 89 7.14 39.26 13.54
C GLY A 89 7.12 37.74 13.60
N LEU A 90 7.86 37.09 12.71
CA LEU A 90 7.76 35.66 12.44
C LEU A 90 9.12 35.00 12.51
N ARG A 91 9.15 33.80 13.07
CA ARG A 91 10.25 32.85 12.91
C ARG A 91 9.74 31.72 12.04
N ILE A 92 10.24 31.64 10.81
CA ILE A 92 9.98 30.47 9.96
C ILE A 92 10.65 29.28 10.64
N LEU A 93 9.85 28.28 11.00
CA LEU A 93 10.31 27.15 11.82
C LEU A 93 11.24 26.23 11.04
N ASP A 94 11.17 26.25 9.71
CA ASP A 94 11.94 25.38 8.83
C ASP A 94 12.60 26.14 7.67
N ALA A 95 13.58 27.00 7.97
CA ALA A 95 14.34 27.73 6.95
C ALA A 95 15.24 26.84 6.08
N ASP A 96 15.64 25.66 6.59
CA ASP A 96 16.53 24.69 5.91
C ASP A 96 15.79 23.47 5.35
N SER A 97 14.47 23.36 5.55
CA SER A 97 13.66 22.36 4.85
C SER A 97 13.39 22.82 3.42
N ALA A 98 13.36 21.88 2.47
CA ALA A 98 12.94 22.20 1.11
C ALA A 98 11.53 22.83 1.16
N PRO A 99 11.31 24.02 0.58
CA PRO A 99 10.01 24.66 0.61
C PRO A 99 8.91 23.71 0.10
N ILE A 100 7.71 23.81 0.69
CA ILE A 100 6.59 22.92 0.38
C ILE A 100 5.54 23.73 -0.37
N THR A 101 5.28 23.39 -1.62
CA THR A 101 4.26 24.05 -2.43
C THR A 101 3.01 23.19 -2.51
N VAL A 102 1.84 23.74 -2.16
CA VAL A 102 0.58 22.99 -2.18
C VAL A 102 -0.16 23.27 -3.48
N LEU A 103 -0.48 22.20 -4.22
CA LEU A 103 -1.13 22.27 -5.54
C LEU A 103 -2.20 21.19 -5.67
N PRO A 104 -3.23 21.40 -6.51
CA PRO A 104 -4.18 20.35 -6.86
C PRO A 104 -3.45 19.25 -7.62
N ASP A 105 -3.66 18.03 -7.19
CA ASP A 105 -3.20 16.84 -7.89
C ASP A 105 -4.31 16.37 -8.84
N GLU A 106 -4.13 16.62 -10.13
CA GLU A 106 -5.09 16.23 -11.18
C GLU A 106 -5.28 14.71 -11.25
N SER A 107 -4.27 13.91 -10.87
CA SER A 107 -4.42 12.46 -10.77
C SER A 107 -5.39 12.03 -9.66
N LEU A 108 -5.62 12.92 -8.70
CA LEU A 108 -6.57 12.79 -7.59
C LEU A 108 -7.77 13.72 -7.76
N GLY A 109 -8.15 14.07 -8.98
CA GLY A 109 -9.34 14.90 -9.25
C GLY A 109 -9.23 16.33 -8.70
N GLY A 110 -8.01 16.85 -8.56
CA GLY A 110 -7.73 18.21 -8.13
C GLY A 110 -7.63 18.40 -6.61
N VAL A 111 -7.51 17.31 -5.84
CA VAL A 111 -7.29 17.39 -4.39
C VAL A 111 -5.92 18.01 -4.08
N SER A 112 -5.87 18.94 -3.13
CA SER A 112 -4.62 19.62 -2.77
C SER A 112 -3.61 18.64 -2.15
N ARG A 113 -2.39 18.68 -2.68
CA ARG A 113 -1.25 17.86 -2.29
C ARG A 113 -0.04 18.73 -2.02
N GLU A 114 0.77 18.32 -1.05
CA GLU A 114 2.05 18.96 -0.76
C GLU A 114 3.12 18.44 -1.72
N TYR A 115 3.85 19.36 -2.35
CA TYR A 115 4.99 19.08 -3.21
C TYR A 115 6.26 19.65 -2.59
N ARG A 116 7.32 18.86 -2.60
CA ARG A 116 8.64 19.29 -2.18
C ARG A 116 9.32 20.03 -3.33
N GLU A 117 9.79 21.25 -3.07
CA GLU A 117 10.56 22.02 -4.04
C GLU A 117 12.03 21.61 -4.04
N VAL A 118 12.51 21.07 -5.17
CA VAL A 118 13.88 20.58 -5.33
C VAL A 118 14.61 21.41 -6.38
N LYS A 119 15.75 21.98 -5.99
CA LYS A 119 16.66 22.69 -6.90
C LYS A 119 17.53 21.69 -7.65
N ARG A 120 16.99 21.16 -8.75
CA ARG A 120 17.70 20.27 -9.67
C ARG A 120 17.22 20.47 -11.11
N LYS A 121 17.97 19.93 -12.05
CA LYS A 121 17.59 19.92 -13.47
C LYS A 121 16.31 19.11 -13.63
N ALA A 122 15.30 19.69 -14.27
CA ALA A 122 14.05 19.00 -14.59
C ALA A 122 14.22 18.07 -15.81
N SER A 123 13.42 17.00 -15.84
CA SER A 123 13.27 16.06 -16.96
C SER A 123 11.94 16.28 -17.69
N VAL A 124 11.85 15.80 -18.93
CA VAL A 124 10.59 15.83 -19.69
C VAL A 124 9.49 15.08 -18.94
N GLY A 125 8.32 15.70 -18.83
CA GLY A 125 7.16 15.21 -18.08
C GLY A 125 7.13 15.59 -16.61
N GLU A 126 8.20 16.18 -16.04
CA GLU A 126 8.17 16.66 -14.65
C GLU A 126 7.40 17.97 -14.51
N THR A 127 6.82 18.18 -13.32
CA THR A 127 6.16 19.43 -12.94
C THR A 127 7.17 20.38 -12.31
N ILE A 128 7.19 21.63 -12.76
CA ILE A 128 8.09 22.68 -12.25
C ILE A 128 7.30 23.91 -11.82
N HIS A 129 7.78 24.58 -10.78
CA HIS A 129 7.31 25.90 -10.38
C HIS A 129 8.31 26.94 -10.88
N VAL A 130 7.85 27.82 -11.79
CA VAL A 130 8.68 28.86 -12.42
C VAL A 130 8.38 30.20 -11.77
N PHE A 131 9.38 30.80 -11.13
CA PHE A 131 9.23 32.07 -10.40
C PHE A 131 10.05 33.22 -11.00
N GLY A 132 10.93 32.96 -11.98
CA GLY A 132 11.77 33.99 -12.60
C GLY A 132 11.72 33.97 -14.12
N HIS A 133 10.70 34.59 -14.73
CA HIS A 133 10.62 34.80 -16.18
C HIS A 133 10.28 36.26 -16.53
N CYS A 134 10.74 36.73 -17.70
CA CYS A 134 10.55 38.10 -18.21
C CYS A 134 9.17 38.37 -18.85
N ASP A 135 8.23 37.44 -18.76
CA ASP A 135 6.88 37.57 -19.34
C ASP A 135 5.81 37.27 -18.29
N GLN A 136 4.54 37.58 -18.61
CA GLN A 136 3.34 37.56 -17.76
C GLN A 136 2.97 36.20 -17.12
N ARG A 137 3.88 35.23 -17.09
CA ARG A 137 3.71 33.86 -16.57
C ARG A 137 4.70 33.50 -15.45
N ALA A 138 5.30 34.50 -14.81
CA ALA A 138 6.01 34.28 -13.55
C ALA A 138 5.06 33.74 -12.46
N ASN A 139 5.57 32.88 -11.59
CA ASN A 139 4.82 32.10 -10.58
C ASN A 139 3.76 31.15 -11.15
N GLY A 140 4.05 30.54 -12.29
CA GLY A 140 3.24 29.47 -12.87
C GLY A 140 3.80 28.08 -12.53
N VAL A 141 2.88 27.11 -12.46
CA VAL A 141 3.22 25.68 -12.43
C VAL A 141 3.06 25.14 -13.85
N PHE A 142 4.06 24.41 -14.30
CA PHE A 142 4.14 23.94 -15.68
C PHE A 142 4.61 22.49 -15.76
N THR A 143 4.22 21.80 -16.83
CA THR A 143 4.79 20.51 -17.20
C THR A 143 5.90 20.70 -18.23
N VAL A 144 7.03 20.02 -18.05
CA VAL A 144 8.14 20.10 -19.00
C VAL A 144 7.82 19.28 -20.26
N ASP A 145 7.73 19.94 -21.41
CA ASP A 145 7.50 19.27 -22.70
C ASP A 145 8.80 18.83 -23.40
N SER A 146 9.88 19.61 -23.25
CA SER A 146 11.19 19.27 -23.83
C SER A 146 12.32 19.96 -23.07
N VAL A 147 13.52 19.37 -23.10
CA VAL A 147 14.74 19.93 -22.51
C VAL A 147 15.75 20.17 -23.63
N ILE A 148 16.12 21.43 -23.85
CA ILE A 148 17.12 21.81 -24.85
C ILE A 148 18.38 22.23 -24.10
N ASP A 149 19.50 21.58 -24.43
CA ASP A 149 20.83 21.94 -23.96
C ASP A 149 21.39 23.03 -24.89
N CYS A 150 21.65 24.21 -24.34
CA CYS A 150 22.30 25.29 -25.07
C CYS A 150 23.60 25.68 -24.37
N ARG A 151 24.70 25.55 -25.11
CA ARG A 151 25.94 26.26 -24.78
C ARG A 151 25.85 27.68 -25.32
N ASP A 152 25.17 28.56 -24.59
CA ASP A 152 25.44 29.99 -24.73
C ASP A 152 26.62 30.38 -23.83
N GLY A 153 27.36 31.43 -24.19
CA GLY A 153 28.63 31.82 -23.55
C GLY A 153 28.54 32.25 -22.08
N TYR A 154 27.44 31.95 -21.40
CA TYR A 154 27.18 32.21 -19.97
C TYR A 154 27.14 30.93 -19.11
N GLY A 155 27.26 29.73 -19.70
CA GLY A 155 27.34 28.45 -18.96
C GLY A 155 26.49 27.35 -19.57
N ASP A 156 26.33 26.23 -18.83
CA ASP A 156 25.38 25.18 -19.19
C ASP A 156 23.95 25.67 -18.89
N THR A 157 23.28 26.19 -19.92
CA THR A 157 21.91 26.69 -19.83
C THR A 157 20.95 25.63 -20.39
N TYR A 158 19.83 25.38 -19.70
CA TYR A 158 18.76 24.51 -20.20
C TYR A 158 17.50 25.31 -20.47
N TYR A 159 16.90 25.09 -21.63
CA TYR A 159 15.58 25.61 -21.97
C TYR A 159 14.50 24.53 -21.82
N TYR A 160 13.37 24.93 -21.26
CA TYR A 160 12.19 24.09 -21.15
C TYR A 160 11.04 24.70 -21.93
N THR A 161 10.43 23.91 -22.81
CA THR A 161 9.10 24.26 -23.35
C THR A 161 8.03 23.75 -22.41
N VAL A 162 6.96 24.50 -22.25
CA VAL A 162 5.85 24.18 -21.35
C VAL A 162 4.51 24.36 -22.06
N ASP A 163 3.54 23.51 -21.74
CA ASP A 163 2.13 23.56 -22.19
C ASP A 163 1.94 23.76 -23.72
N GLY A 164 2.54 22.91 -24.55
CA GLY A 164 2.19 22.81 -25.97
C GLY A 164 2.99 23.72 -26.91
N GLY A 165 4.20 24.13 -26.51
CA GLY A 165 5.23 24.55 -27.47
C GLY A 165 5.34 26.05 -27.78
N SER A 166 4.84 26.94 -26.92
CA SER A 166 5.16 28.36 -27.11
C SER A 166 6.64 28.62 -26.79
N ARG A 167 7.44 28.93 -27.81
CA ARG A 167 8.89 29.23 -27.75
C ARG A 167 9.23 30.55 -27.05
N TYR A 168 8.25 31.19 -26.43
CA TYR A 168 8.36 32.51 -25.81
C TYR A 168 8.04 32.33 -24.33
N GLY A 169 9.04 31.91 -23.53
CA GLY A 169 8.77 31.54 -22.14
C GLY A 169 9.70 30.54 -21.46
N THR A 170 10.86 30.20 -22.01
CA THR A 170 11.67 29.06 -21.53
C THR A 170 12.37 29.38 -20.21
N PRO A 171 12.07 28.69 -19.08
CA PRO A 171 12.75 28.95 -17.81
C PRO A 171 14.23 28.54 -17.88
N TYR A 172 15.12 29.41 -17.39
CA TYR A 172 16.56 29.16 -17.37
C TYR A 172 16.96 28.28 -16.19
N TYR A 173 17.61 27.14 -16.41
CA TYR A 173 18.25 26.41 -15.31
C TYR A 173 19.64 26.98 -14.97
N ASN A 174 19.68 28.10 -14.26
CA ASN A 174 20.87 28.54 -13.51
C ASN A 174 20.65 28.42 -11.99
N GLY A 175 19.65 27.62 -11.58
CA GLY A 175 19.20 27.49 -10.19
C GLY A 175 18.39 28.67 -9.65
N LYS A 176 18.06 29.68 -10.48
CA LYS A 176 17.40 30.93 -10.04
C LYS A 176 16.03 31.20 -10.68
N ALA A 177 15.53 30.38 -11.59
CA ALA A 177 14.28 30.66 -12.30
C ALA A 177 13.14 29.66 -12.05
N TYR A 178 13.46 28.44 -11.58
CA TYR A 178 12.46 27.42 -11.28
C TYR A 178 12.95 26.40 -10.24
N VAL A 179 12.02 25.62 -9.69
CA VAL A 179 12.24 24.42 -8.87
C VAL A 179 11.40 23.25 -9.39
N VAL A 180 11.89 22.02 -9.21
CA VAL A 180 11.13 20.80 -9.52
C VAL A 180 10.21 20.48 -8.36
N LEU A 181 8.96 20.15 -8.67
CA LEU A 181 7.93 19.81 -7.69
C LEU A 181 7.78 18.30 -7.57
N GLU A 182 8.28 17.74 -6.48
CA GLU A 182 8.17 16.30 -6.19
C GLU A 182 6.96 16.04 -5.29
N PRO A 183 5.95 15.24 -5.71
CA PRO A 183 4.77 14.99 -4.90
C PRO A 183 5.15 14.26 -3.60
N THR A 184 4.63 14.75 -2.47
CA THR A 184 4.77 14.05 -1.19
C THR A 184 3.60 13.10 -0.95
N GLU A 185 3.64 12.29 0.11
CA GLU A 185 2.51 11.45 0.50
C GLU A 185 1.40 12.22 1.25
N ILE A 186 1.58 13.54 1.44
CA ILE A 186 0.72 14.37 2.28
C ILE A 186 -0.32 15.08 1.41
N LEU A 187 -1.59 14.83 1.71
CA LEU A 187 -2.74 15.50 1.13
C LEU A 187 -3.34 16.51 2.11
N ARG A 188 -3.79 17.64 1.57
CA ARG A 188 -4.48 18.72 2.29
C ARG A 188 -5.95 18.68 1.92
N ILE A 189 -6.79 18.25 2.84
CA ILE A 189 -8.21 18.02 2.59
C ILE A 189 -9.02 18.86 3.57
N ASP A 190 -9.97 19.63 3.05
CA ASP A 190 -10.95 20.34 3.85
C ASP A 190 -11.90 19.33 4.50
N ASP A 191 -11.95 19.36 5.82
CA ASP A 191 -12.89 18.54 6.57
C ASP A 191 -14.29 19.17 6.59
N LYS A 192 -15.28 18.43 7.09
CA LYS A 192 -16.67 18.88 7.22
C LYS A 192 -16.82 20.18 8.03
N ASP A 193 -15.86 20.45 8.90
CA ASP A 193 -15.80 21.68 9.72
C ASP A 193 -15.20 22.87 8.96
N GLY A 194 -14.83 22.71 7.68
CA GLY A 194 -14.10 23.71 6.88
C GLY A 194 -12.62 23.84 7.25
N VAL A 195 -12.10 22.99 8.12
CA VAL A 195 -10.70 22.99 8.55
C VAL A 195 -9.87 22.14 7.60
N ASN A 196 -8.85 22.74 6.99
CA ASN A 196 -7.90 22.03 6.14
C ASN A 196 -6.95 21.17 7.00
N ARG A 197 -7.05 19.84 6.87
CA ARG A 197 -6.24 18.88 7.63
C ARG A 197 -5.31 18.11 6.71
N ALA A 198 -4.15 17.72 7.25
CA ALA A 198 -3.18 16.91 6.53
C ALA A 198 -3.46 15.42 6.74
N TYR A 199 -3.39 14.66 5.65
CA TYR A 199 -3.59 13.23 5.65
C TYR A 199 -2.48 12.52 4.89
N ARG A 200 -2.12 11.32 5.35
CA ARG A 200 -1.32 10.38 4.57
C ARG A 200 -2.24 9.34 3.94
N MET A 201 -1.99 9.01 2.67
CA MET A 201 -2.68 7.90 2.00
C MET A 201 -2.04 6.57 2.37
N VAL A 202 -2.86 5.60 2.78
CA VAL A 202 -2.41 4.24 3.12
C VAL A 202 -3.19 3.20 2.32
N ASP A 203 -2.46 2.27 1.71
CA ASP A 203 -3.03 1.15 0.97
C ASP A 203 -3.38 0.00 1.91
N ARG A 204 -4.61 0.06 2.45
CA ARG A 204 -5.18 -0.99 3.31
C ARG A 204 -6.70 -0.95 3.28
N LYS A 205 -7.33 -2.03 3.77
CA LYS A 205 -8.78 -2.07 3.96
C LYS A 205 -9.21 -1.07 5.04
N ALA A 206 -10.23 -0.27 4.76
CA ALA A 206 -10.79 0.69 5.71
C ALA A 206 -11.64 -0.01 6.78
N ALA A 207 -11.45 0.36 8.05
CA ALA A 207 -12.36 0.04 9.14
C ALA A 207 -13.58 0.98 9.14
N GLY A 208 -14.65 0.60 9.84
CA GLY A 208 -15.82 1.47 9.99
C GLY A 208 -15.47 2.77 10.73
N GLY A 209 -15.91 3.91 10.19
CA GLY A 209 -15.65 5.25 10.70
C GLY A 209 -14.42 5.94 10.09
N GLU A 210 -13.54 5.22 9.40
CA GLU A 210 -12.34 5.81 8.80
C GLU A 210 -12.67 6.67 7.57
N ARG A 211 -11.80 7.65 7.27
CA ARG A 211 -11.90 8.45 6.04
C ARG A 211 -11.09 7.78 4.93
N VAL A 212 -11.61 7.86 3.71
CA VAL A 212 -10.96 7.36 2.51
C VAL A 212 -11.05 8.37 1.37
N ILE A 213 -10.06 8.37 0.48
CA ILE A 213 -10.08 9.09 -0.79
C ILE A 213 -10.29 8.09 -1.93
N ILE A 214 -11.11 8.45 -2.91
CA ILE A 214 -11.28 7.67 -4.14
C ILE A 214 -10.13 7.96 -5.10
N VAL A 215 -9.49 6.90 -5.57
CA VAL A 215 -8.38 6.97 -6.54
C VAL A 215 -8.74 6.37 -7.90
N ASP A 216 -9.83 5.59 -7.97
CA ASP A 216 -10.40 5.06 -9.22
C ASP A 216 -11.93 5.07 -9.12
N ASP A 217 -12.61 5.67 -10.09
CA ASP A 217 -14.07 5.76 -10.14
C ASP A 217 -14.75 4.68 -11.00
N ARG A 218 -13.98 3.79 -11.61
CA ARG A 218 -14.47 2.65 -12.41
C ARG A 218 -14.63 1.35 -11.61
N GLU A 219 -13.96 1.26 -10.47
CA GLU A 219 -13.82 0.02 -9.68
C GLU A 219 -14.75 -0.03 -8.45
N GLY A 220 -16.08 0.08 -8.64
CA GLY A 220 -17.06 0.00 -7.55
C GLY A 220 -18.45 -0.51 -7.98
N THR A 221 -19.28 -0.96 -7.03
CA THR A 221 -20.66 -1.39 -7.32
C THR A 221 -21.57 -0.22 -7.74
N GLY A 222 -21.08 1.01 -7.59
CA GLY A 222 -21.64 2.24 -8.16
C GLY A 222 -20.64 2.98 -9.06
N GLY A 223 -19.62 2.33 -9.62
CA GLY A 223 -18.58 2.96 -10.45
C GLY A 223 -18.91 3.00 -11.95
N MET A 224 -20.11 3.47 -12.33
CA MET A 224 -20.41 3.71 -13.75
C MET A 224 -19.81 5.07 -14.14
N ASP A 225 -18.52 5.13 -14.52
CA ASP A 225 -17.84 6.31 -15.06
C ASP A 225 -18.11 7.63 -14.28
N GLY A 226 -17.88 7.63 -12.97
CA GLY A 226 -18.00 8.85 -12.17
C GLY A 226 -19.45 9.32 -11.88
N ILE A 227 -20.47 8.49 -12.14
CA ILE A 227 -21.89 8.84 -11.92
C ILE A 227 -22.25 9.04 -10.45
N TYR A 228 -21.62 8.28 -9.53
CA TYR A 228 -22.02 8.24 -8.11
C TYR A 228 -20.96 8.80 -7.17
N PHE A 229 -19.69 8.64 -7.53
CA PHE A 229 -18.52 9.21 -6.87
C PHE A 229 -17.43 9.39 -7.93
N ARG A 230 -16.51 10.33 -7.72
CA ARG A 230 -15.41 10.62 -8.64
C ARG A 230 -14.06 10.44 -7.97
N VAL A 231 -13.01 10.26 -8.76
CA VAL A 231 -11.63 10.38 -8.27
C VAL A 231 -11.46 11.70 -7.51
N GLY A 232 -10.82 11.64 -6.35
CA GLY A 232 -10.66 12.77 -5.43
C GLY A 232 -11.78 12.96 -4.41
N ASN A 233 -12.94 12.30 -4.57
CA ASN A 233 -14.00 12.37 -3.55
C ASN A 233 -13.55 11.71 -2.25
N VAL A 234 -13.98 12.28 -1.13
CA VAL A 234 -13.64 11.78 0.20
C VAL A 234 -14.89 11.19 0.84
N ALA A 235 -14.79 9.98 1.35
CA ALA A 235 -15.90 9.27 1.97
C ALA A 235 -15.57 8.79 3.38
N THR A 236 -16.62 8.55 4.16
CA THR A 236 -16.49 7.85 5.45
C THR A 236 -16.87 6.39 5.26
N SER A 237 -15.98 5.47 5.62
CA SER A 237 -16.24 4.03 5.65
C SER A 237 -17.33 3.72 6.67
N LEU A 238 -18.32 2.94 6.27
CA LEU A 238 -19.35 2.38 7.15
C LEU A 238 -19.09 0.90 7.46
N GLY A 239 -17.85 0.42 7.18
CA GLY A 239 -17.50 -0.99 7.32
C GLY A 239 -18.16 -1.85 6.24
N SER A 240 -18.90 -2.89 6.63
CA SER A 240 -19.63 -3.76 5.70
C SER A 240 -20.78 -3.04 4.97
N ALA A 241 -21.22 -1.88 5.45
CA ALA A 241 -22.31 -1.10 4.87
C ALA A 241 -21.87 -0.13 3.74
N GLY A 242 -20.62 -0.25 3.26
CA GLY A 242 -20.09 0.57 2.16
C GLY A 242 -19.53 1.91 2.63
N PHE A 243 -19.64 2.95 1.80
CA PHE A 243 -19.04 4.27 2.03
C PHE A 243 -20.08 5.39 1.93
N ASN A 244 -19.97 6.38 2.81
CA ASN A 244 -20.83 7.56 2.85
C ASN A 244 -20.15 8.76 2.18
N PHE A 245 -20.76 9.25 1.10
CA PHE A 245 -20.26 10.34 0.25
C PHE A 245 -20.95 11.67 0.47
N ASN A 246 -21.92 11.78 1.39
CA ASN A 246 -22.76 12.97 1.58
C ASN A 246 -22.01 14.28 1.92
N GLY A 247 -20.69 14.24 2.12
CA GLY A 247 -19.83 15.42 2.28
C GLY A 247 -19.25 15.99 0.99
N ASN A 248 -19.55 15.40 -0.18
CA ASN A 248 -19.01 15.86 -1.47
C ASN A 248 -20.03 16.74 -2.22
N PRO A 249 -19.58 17.60 -3.16
CA PRO A 249 -20.46 18.50 -3.91
C PRO A 249 -21.51 17.78 -4.78
N TYR A 250 -21.21 16.57 -5.23
CA TYR A 250 -22.09 15.78 -6.10
C TYR A 250 -22.28 14.39 -5.51
N VAL A 251 -23.49 14.11 -5.05
CA VAL A 251 -23.86 12.84 -4.43
C VAL A 251 -25.21 12.41 -4.97
N ARG A 252 -25.29 11.19 -5.52
CA ARG A 252 -26.55 10.62 -6.01
C ARG A 252 -27.19 9.66 -5.00
N GLY A 253 -28.52 9.58 -5.05
CA GLY A 253 -29.31 8.68 -4.20
C GLY A 253 -29.21 9.05 -2.72
N ASN A 254 -29.09 8.05 -1.85
CA ASN A 254 -28.88 8.23 -0.41
C ASN A 254 -27.41 8.55 -0.03
N GLY A 255 -26.54 8.70 -1.03
CA GLY A 255 -25.12 8.97 -0.86
C GLY A 255 -24.31 7.85 -0.22
N ARG A 256 -24.84 6.61 -0.22
CA ARG A 256 -24.14 5.43 0.29
C ARG A 256 -23.88 4.44 -0.84
N TRP A 257 -22.60 4.18 -1.11
CA TRP A 257 -22.19 3.35 -2.24
C TRP A 257 -21.05 2.40 -1.86
N GLY A 258 -21.04 1.23 -2.50
CA GLY A 258 -19.96 0.26 -2.34
C GLY A 258 -18.77 0.61 -3.24
N VAL A 259 -17.57 0.54 -2.66
CA VAL A 259 -16.29 0.80 -3.35
C VAL A 259 -15.40 -0.42 -3.15
N ARG A 260 -14.76 -0.92 -4.22
CA ARG A 260 -13.83 -2.06 -4.10
C ARG A 260 -12.54 -1.62 -3.41
N ALA A 261 -11.84 -2.55 -2.79
CA ALA A 261 -10.60 -2.27 -2.05
C ALA A 261 -9.54 -1.53 -2.87
N GLY A 262 -9.45 -1.78 -4.18
CA GLY A 262 -8.48 -1.11 -5.06
C GLY A 262 -8.81 0.34 -5.43
N ALA A 263 -10.09 0.74 -5.32
CA ALA A 263 -10.60 2.04 -5.77
C ALA A 263 -10.49 3.17 -4.74
N TYR A 264 -10.03 2.88 -3.52
CA TYR A 264 -9.83 3.87 -2.48
C TYR A 264 -8.48 3.72 -1.78
N ARG A 265 -8.06 4.76 -1.08
CA ARG A 265 -6.95 4.74 -0.11
C ARG A 265 -7.43 5.30 1.23
N VAL A 266 -6.95 4.74 2.33
CA VAL A 266 -7.32 5.21 3.67
C VAL A 266 -6.56 6.51 3.96
N LEU A 267 -7.25 7.49 4.53
CA LEU A 267 -6.67 8.77 4.92
C LEU A 267 -6.37 8.73 6.42
N GLU A 268 -5.10 8.66 6.75
CA GLU A 268 -4.64 8.72 8.14
C GLU A 268 -4.34 10.18 8.50
N PRO A 269 -5.03 10.77 9.50
CA PRO A 269 -4.80 12.15 9.89
C PRO A 269 -3.42 12.26 10.51
N LEU A 270 -2.61 13.19 9.99
CA LEU A 270 -1.30 13.49 10.57
C LEU A 270 -1.47 14.48 11.71
N THR A 271 -0.91 14.14 12.87
CA THR A 271 -0.82 15.09 13.99
C THR A 271 0.23 16.17 13.71
N SER A 272 0.13 17.33 14.36
CA SER A 272 1.11 18.42 14.21
C SER A 272 2.56 17.98 14.48
N ALA A 273 2.77 16.91 15.25
CA ALA A 273 4.09 16.33 15.52
C ALA A 273 4.63 15.46 14.36
N GLU A 274 3.76 14.85 13.56
CA GLU A 274 4.11 14.03 12.39
C GLU A 274 4.19 14.86 11.10
N LEU A 275 3.65 16.08 11.15
CA LEU A 275 3.79 17.14 10.16
C LEU A 275 5.10 17.94 10.29
N ALA A 276 5.84 17.75 11.37
CA ALA A 276 7.19 18.29 11.48
C ALA A 276 8.07 17.62 10.41
N PRO A 277 8.84 18.38 9.62
CA PRO A 277 9.65 17.80 8.55
C PRO A 277 10.56 16.72 9.13
N ASN A 278 10.79 15.67 8.33
CA ASN A 278 11.84 14.69 8.61
C ASN A 278 13.12 15.49 8.91
N PRO A 279 13.73 15.33 10.10
CA PRO A 279 14.95 16.03 10.42
C PRO A 279 15.99 15.66 9.36
N THR A 280 16.75 16.68 8.93
CA THR A 280 17.95 16.55 8.11
C THR A 280 18.67 15.26 8.51
N PRO A 281 18.98 14.34 7.56
CA PRO A 281 19.58 13.07 7.92
C PRO A 281 20.79 13.35 8.82
N LEU A 282 20.78 12.78 10.03
CA LEU A 282 21.74 13.06 11.10
C LEU A 282 23.20 12.96 10.63
N SER A 283 23.45 12.23 9.54
CA SER A 283 24.74 12.12 8.86
C SER A 283 25.28 13.41 8.23
N ALA A 284 24.47 14.47 8.12
CA ALA A 284 24.86 15.75 7.51
C ALA A 284 25.19 16.86 8.53
N LEU A 285 25.00 16.62 9.84
CA LEU A 285 25.31 17.59 10.90
C LEU A 285 26.70 17.33 11.51
N PRO A 286 27.38 18.35 12.05
CA PRO A 286 28.59 18.16 12.86
C PRO A 286 28.33 17.17 14.00
N ILE A 287 29.31 16.30 14.29
CA ILE A 287 29.17 15.17 15.24
C ILE A 287 28.61 15.61 16.61
N ALA A 288 28.97 16.80 17.11
CA ALA A 288 28.48 17.31 18.39
C ALA A 288 26.98 17.62 18.39
N ASP A 289 26.47 18.19 17.30
CA ASP A 289 25.05 18.52 17.14
C ASP A 289 24.23 17.25 16.86
N GLN A 290 24.84 16.25 16.22
CA GLN A 290 24.26 14.92 16.02
C GLN A 290 23.98 14.20 17.35
N TYR A 291 24.91 14.28 18.31
CA TYR A 291 24.69 13.70 19.65
C TYR A 291 23.63 14.45 20.44
N ALA A 292 23.65 15.79 20.41
CA ALA A 292 22.64 16.60 21.08
C ALA A 292 21.23 16.27 20.55
N GLU A 293 21.06 16.20 19.23
CA GLU A 293 19.75 15.93 18.63
C GLU A 293 19.29 14.48 18.86
N ASN A 294 20.21 13.50 18.84
CA ASN A 294 19.90 12.13 19.26
C ASN A 294 19.41 12.07 20.71
N ILE A 295 20.06 12.81 21.63
CA ILE A 295 19.64 12.88 23.03
C ILE A 295 18.25 13.51 23.14
N THR A 296 17.98 14.61 22.42
CA THR A 296 16.66 15.28 22.43
C THR A 296 15.55 14.40 21.88
N VAL A 297 15.81 13.70 20.76
CA VAL A 297 14.86 12.76 20.14
C VAL A 297 14.59 11.56 21.03
N LEU A 298 15.63 10.98 21.63
CA LEU A 298 15.49 9.86 22.57
C LEU A 298 14.70 10.30 23.81
N THR A 299 14.98 11.48 24.35
CA THR A 299 14.25 12.03 25.51
C THR A 299 12.77 12.23 25.19
N ARG A 300 12.44 12.74 23.99
CA ARG A 300 11.05 12.89 23.54
C ARG A 300 10.34 11.53 23.37
N LYS A 301 11.03 10.53 22.80
CA LYS A 301 10.48 9.16 22.67
C LYS A 301 10.25 8.50 24.02
N ILE A 302 11.16 8.69 24.98
CA ILE A 302 11.02 8.18 26.35
C ILE A 302 9.78 8.81 27.01
N ALA A 303 9.63 10.14 26.96
CA ALA A 303 8.45 10.82 27.51
C ALA A 303 7.12 10.37 26.85
N GLN A 304 7.15 10.10 25.54
CA GLN A 304 5.98 9.58 24.83
C GLN A 304 5.65 8.13 25.23
N LEU A 305 6.66 7.29 25.45
CA LEU A 305 6.48 5.91 25.92
C LEU A 305 5.95 5.90 27.36
N GLU A 306 6.46 6.76 28.25
CA GLU A 306 5.95 6.93 29.61
C GLU A 306 4.47 7.34 29.61
N LYS A 307 4.09 8.28 28.75
CA LYS A 307 2.69 8.69 28.58
C LYS A 307 1.80 7.54 28.06
N ARG A 308 2.31 6.70 27.16
CA ARG A 308 1.57 5.52 26.67
C ARG A 308 1.44 4.45 27.75
N ASN A 309 2.49 4.22 28.55
CA ASN A 309 2.46 3.25 29.64
C ASN A 309 1.47 3.67 30.73
N THR A 310 1.50 4.93 31.18
CA THR A 310 0.53 5.46 32.15
C THR A 310 -0.92 5.39 31.65
N ALA A 311 -1.15 5.64 30.36
CA ALA A 311 -2.46 5.49 29.75
C ALA A 311 -2.91 4.01 29.66
N LEU A 312 -2.00 3.09 29.38
CA LEU A 312 -2.28 1.65 29.37
C LEU A 312 -2.54 1.12 30.79
N GLU A 313 -1.73 1.51 31.76
CA GLU A 313 -1.92 1.19 33.18
C GLU A 313 -3.30 1.67 33.67
N SER A 314 -3.70 2.89 33.32
CA SER A 314 -5.03 3.43 33.65
C SER A 314 -6.16 2.62 33.00
N ARG A 315 -5.96 2.13 31.77
CA ARG A 315 -6.94 1.27 31.07
C ARG A 315 -7.02 -0.13 31.67
N ILE A 316 -5.88 -0.70 32.08
CA ILE A 316 -5.83 -1.99 32.77
C ILE A 316 -6.54 -1.87 34.12
N LEU A 317 -6.28 -0.81 34.89
CA LEU A 317 -6.96 -0.54 36.16
C LEU A 317 -8.48 -0.39 36.00
N ALA A 318 -8.93 0.27 34.93
CA ALA A 318 -10.36 0.40 34.60
C ALA A 318 -10.98 -0.95 34.22
N LEU A 319 -10.26 -1.79 33.46
CA LEU A 319 -10.73 -3.13 33.09
C LEU A 319 -10.71 -4.12 34.27
N GLU A 320 -9.78 -3.96 35.20
CA GLU A 320 -9.72 -4.72 36.46
C GLU A 320 -10.82 -4.32 37.45
N THR A 321 -11.33 -3.08 37.38
CA THR A 321 -12.39 -2.59 38.27
C THR A 321 -13.81 -2.83 37.74
N ASP A 322 -14.01 -2.86 36.42
CA ASP A 322 -15.30 -3.18 35.79
C ASP A 322 -15.56 -4.70 35.65
N SER A 323 -14.54 -5.54 35.88
CA SER A 323 -14.67 -7.00 35.82
C SER A 323 -14.70 -7.62 37.22
N SER A 324 -15.87 -8.01 37.70
CA SER A 324 -16.03 -8.94 38.82
C SER A 324 -16.72 -10.23 38.33
N PRO A 325 -16.29 -11.43 38.76
CA PRO A 325 -14.94 -11.95 38.85
C PRO A 325 -14.81 -13.24 38.01
N SER A 326 -13.90 -13.28 37.04
CA SER A 326 -13.50 -14.54 36.40
C SER A 326 -12.04 -14.52 36.01
N TYR A 327 -11.14 -14.20 36.96
CA TYR A 327 -9.75 -14.58 36.78
C TYR A 327 -9.16 -15.15 38.07
N VAL A 328 -8.51 -16.30 37.86
CA VAL A 328 -7.78 -17.10 38.83
C VAL A 328 -6.76 -16.21 39.55
N LYS A 329 -6.81 -16.19 40.89
CA LYS A 329 -5.68 -15.71 41.70
C LYS A 329 -4.47 -16.58 41.36
N VAL A 330 -3.54 -16.06 40.57
CA VAL A 330 -2.20 -16.63 40.49
C VAL A 330 -1.49 -16.24 41.78
N ALA A 331 -1.09 -17.25 42.54
CA ALA A 331 -0.46 -17.09 43.84
C ALA A 331 0.80 -16.21 43.73
N SER A 332 0.99 -15.33 44.73
CA SER A 332 2.21 -14.58 44.96
C SER A 332 3.34 -15.56 45.31
N GLY A 333 4.08 -15.99 44.28
CA GLY A 333 5.35 -16.71 44.37
C GLY A 333 6.46 -15.95 43.66
N PRO A 334 7.74 -16.29 43.91
CA PRO A 334 8.87 -15.55 43.36
C PRO A 334 8.83 -15.57 41.83
N VAL A 335 8.97 -14.39 41.24
CA VAL A 335 8.95 -14.15 39.79
C VAL A 335 10.12 -14.90 39.16
N ASP A 336 9.82 -15.97 38.43
CA ASP A 336 10.78 -16.61 37.55
C ASP A 336 11.03 -15.67 36.35
N ASN A 337 12.24 -15.15 36.23
CA ASN A 337 12.65 -14.18 35.20
C ASN A 337 12.93 -14.84 33.83
N THR A 338 12.29 -15.97 33.55
CA THR A 338 12.38 -16.62 32.24
C THR A 338 11.45 -15.90 31.26
N LEU A 339 12.05 -15.18 30.30
CA LEU A 339 11.34 -14.47 29.24
C LEU A 339 10.39 -15.45 28.50
N PRO A 340 9.09 -15.12 28.34
CA PRO A 340 8.20 -15.94 27.54
C PRO A 340 8.66 -15.87 26.08
N THR A 341 9.04 -17.02 25.54
CA THR A 341 9.45 -17.14 24.14
C THR A 341 8.21 -17.01 23.28
N PHE A 342 8.07 -15.90 22.54
CA PHE A 342 7.05 -15.74 21.48
C PHE A 342 7.38 -16.60 20.24
N SER A 343 7.81 -17.85 20.44
CA SER A 343 7.90 -18.80 19.34
C SER A 343 6.48 -19.17 18.96
N LYS A 344 6.08 -18.68 17.77
CA LYS A 344 5.01 -19.20 16.94
C LYS A 344 4.78 -20.68 17.28
N ALA A 345 3.60 -21.04 17.79
CA ALA A 345 3.29 -22.42 18.14
C ALA A 345 3.73 -23.34 16.99
N PRO A 346 4.42 -24.46 17.27
CA PRO A 346 4.85 -25.38 16.22
C PRO A 346 3.62 -25.80 15.43
N LYS A 347 3.63 -25.57 14.12
CA LYS A 347 2.54 -25.96 13.23
C LYS A 347 2.33 -27.47 13.33
N SER A 348 1.09 -27.93 13.37
CA SER A 348 0.79 -29.36 13.35
C SER A 348 1.24 -30.01 12.03
N ALA A 349 1.46 -31.33 12.02
CA ALA A 349 1.86 -32.01 10.79
C ALA A 349 0.79 -31.87 9.70
N GLN A 350 -0.50 -31.86 10.08
CA GLN A 350 -1.60 -31.57 9.18
C GLN A 350 -1.53 -30.15 8.57
N GLN A 351 -1.22 -29.13 9.36
CA GLN A 351 -1.08 -27.75 8.85
C GLN A 351 0.09 -27.63 7.87
N ILE A 352 1.20 -28.31 8.15
CA ILE A 352 2.36 -28.34 7.25
C ILE A 352 1.99 -29.04 5.92
N ARG A 353 1.26 -30.16 5.99
CA ARG A 353 0.78 -30.88 4.79
C ARG A 353 -0.15 -30.01 3.95
N ASP A 354 -1.13 -29.35 4.57
CA ASP A 354 -2.08 -28.49 3.87
C ASP A 354 -1.37 -27.31 3.18
N GLU A 355 -0.37 -26.68 3.83
CA GLU A 355 0.46 -25.64 3.22
C GLU A 355 1.29 -26.14 2.03
N ILE A 356 1.80 -27.37 2.10
CA ILE A 356 2.55 -28.00 1.01
C ILE A 356 1.63 -28.30 -0.18
N VAL A 357 0.43 -28.83 0.06
CA VAL A 357 -0.56 -29.11 -0.98
C VAL A 357 -1.01 -27.83 -1.68
N GLU A 358 -1.29 -26.75 -0.94
CA GLU A 358 -1.67 -25.47 -1.52
C GLU A 358 -0.54 -24.84 -2.34
N ARG A 359 0.71 -24.95 -1.88
CA ARG A 359 1.88 -24.55 -2.67
C ARG A 359 1.99 -25.35 -3.97
N ALA A 360 1.79 -26.67 -3.91
CA ALA A 360 1.80 -27.52 -5.09
C ALA A 360 0.70 -27.11 -6.10
N LYS A 361 -0.51 -26.76 -5.62
CA LYS A 361 -1.59 -26.23 -6.48
C LYS A 361 -1.22 -24.90 -7.15
N ALA A 362 -0.61 -23.98 -6.39
CA ALA A 362 -0.13 -22.70 -6.92
C ALA A 362 0.96 -22.90 -8.00
N ASP A 363 1.82 -23.88 -7.81
CA ASP A 363 2.90 -24.21 -8.73
C ASP A 363 2.40 -24.76 -10.07
N ILE A 364 1.31 -25.53 -10.03
CA ILE A 364 0.64 -26.09 -11.21
C ILE A 364 -0.18 -25.02 -11.93
N SER A 365 -0.88 -24.14 -11.20
CA SER A 365 -1.81 -23.15 -11.77
C SER A 365 -1.10 -21.95 -12.38
N ASN A 366 0.09 -21.58 -11.88
CA ASN A 366 0.84 -20.45 -12.39
C ASN A 366 2.25 -20.84 -12.91
N PRO A 367 2.34 -21.46 -14.10
CA PRO A 367 3.62 -21.80 -14.72
C PRO A 367 4.45 -20.57 -15.13
N HIS A 368 3.89 -19.35 -15.09
CA HIS A 368 4.63 -18.10 -15.33
C HIS A 368 5.60 -17.73 -14.21
N LYS A 369 5.45 -18.30 -13.00
CA LYS A 369 6.38 -18.03 -11.89
C LYS A 369 7.81 -18.50 -12.19
N PHE A 370 7.97 -19.39 -13.16
CA PHE A 370 9.27 -19.87 -13.65
C PHE A 370 9.82 -19.01 -14.80
N ALA A 371 9.19 -17.88 -15.13
CA ALA A 371 9.66 -16.95 -16.15
C ALA A 371 11.01 -16.35 -15.75
N GLY A 372 12.00 -16.46 -16.63
CA GLY A 372 13.36 -15.95 -16.39
C GLY A 372 14.26 -16.88 -15.58
N THR A 373 13.74 -17.95 -14.98
CA THR A 373 14.55 -19.00 -14.35
C THR A 373 15.40 -19.69 -15.43
N PRO A 374 16.71 -19.88 -15.25
CA PRO A 374 17.51 -20.68 -16.15
C PRO A 374 16.99 -22.12 -16.15
N ILE A 375 16.23 -22.48 -17.18
CA ILE A 375 15.77 -23.85 -17.39
C ILE A 375 16.95 -24.59 -18.01
N ALA A 376 17.35 -25.72 -17.42
CA ALA A 376 18.48 -26.53 -17.89
C ALA A 376 18.29 -27.07 -19.32
N ARG A 377 17.07 -26.98 -19.87
CA ARG A 377 16.73 -27.38 -21.24
C ARG A 377 16.50 -26.14 -22.09
N GLU A 378 17.49 -25.78 -22.92
CA GLU A 378 17.46 -24.62 -23.83
C GLU A 378 16.29 -24.65 -24.84
N GLU A 379 15.71 -25.84 -25.07
CA GLU A 379 14.59 -26.07 -26.00
C GLU A 379 13.23 -25.59 -25.45
N LEU A 380 13.10 -25.39 -24.13
CA LEU A 380 11.83 -25.04 -23.49
C LEU A 380 11.61 -23.52 -23.48
N ARG A 381 10.71 -23.04 -24.33
CA ARG A 381 10.27 -21.62 -24.38
C ARG A 381 8.89 -21.48 -23.76
N PHE A 382 8.81 -21.58 -22.43
CA PHE A 382 7.55 -21.34 -21.71
C PHE A 382 7.13 -19.87 -21.79
N TRP A 383 8.09 -18.96 -21.80
CA TRP A 383 7.87 -17.51 -21.87
C TRP A 383 8.98 -16.87 -22.68
N PRO A 384 8.69 -15.94 -23.59
CA PRO A 384 9.72 -15.35 -24.42
C PRO A 384 10.64 -14.45 -23.57
N ARG A 385 11.96 -14.53 -23.75
CA ARG A 385 12.86 -13.41 -23.44
C ARG A 385 12.70 -12.35 -24.54
N GLY A 386 11.54 -11.68 -24.62
CA GLY A 386 11.21 -10.71 -25.68
C GLY A 386 9.78 -10.85 -26.23
N SER A 387 9.44 -10.15 -27.31
CA SER A 387 8.10 -10.10 -27.92
C SER A 387 7.68 -11.42 -28.64
N GLY A 388 7.57 -12.54 -27.91
CA GLY A 388 7.34 -13.87 -28.50
C GLY A 388 6.07 -14.58 -28.01
N ILE A 389 5.37 -15.24 -28.91
CA ILE A 389 4.16 -16.02 -28.62
C ILE A 389 4.50 -17.21 -27.70
N VAL A 390 3.64 -17.54 -26.73
CA VAL A 390 3.78 -18.72 -25.85
C VAL A 390 3.61 -19.99 -26.67
N THR A 391 4.63 -20.84 -26.75
CA THR A 391 4.62 -22.02 -27.64
C THR A 391 4.52 -23.37 -26.93
N HIS A 392 4.49 -23.43 -25.60
CA HIS A 392 4.47 -24.69 -24.85
C HIS A 392 3.38 -24.75 -23.78
N THR A 393 2.74 -25.91 -23.64
CA THR A 393 1.73 -26.20 -22.61
C THR A 393 2.10 -27.47 -21.84
N VAL A 394 1.55 -27.64 -20.63
CA VAL A 394 1.79 -28.83 -19.80
C VAL A 394 0.49 -29.61 -19.64
N GLU A 395 0.51 -30.89 -20.03
CA GLU A 395 -0.57 -31.84 -19.77
C GLU A 395 -0.12 -32.83 -18.69
N TYR A 396 -1.03 -33.23 -17.81
CA TYR A 396 -0.75 -34.17 -16.72
C TYR A 396 -1.53 -35.47 -16.92
N VAL A 397 -0.83 -36.59 -16.79
CA VAL A 397 -1.42 -37.93 -16.76
C VAL A 397 -1.26 -38.47 -15.35
N VAL A 398 -2.37 -38.59 -14.63
CA VAL A 398 -2.42 -39.11 -13.26
C VAL A 398 -2.92 -40.55 -13.30
N SER A 399 -2.14 -41.48 -12.74
CA SER A 399 -2.56 -42.86 -12.52
C SER A 399 -2.52 -43.15 -11.03
N SER A 400 -3.67 -43.00 -10.37
CA SER A 400 -3.87 -43.29 -8.94
C SER A 400 -3.55 -44.76 -8.62
N ASP A 401 -4.03 -45.70 -9.44
CA ASP A 401 -3.76 -47.15 -9.29
C ASP A 401 -2.26 -47.48 -9.26
N LYS A 402 -1.49 -46.80 -10.12
CA LYS A 402 -0.02 -46.97 -10.22
C LYS A 402 0.74 -46.00 -9.32
N ARG A 403 0.03 -45.15 -8.56
CA ARG A 403 0.58 -44.09 -7.69
C ARG A 403 1.65 -43.25 -8.41
N THR A 404 1.38 -42.93 -9.67
CA THR A 404 2.34 -42.30 -10.60
C THR A 404 1.68 -41.11 -11.30
N VAL A 405 2.39 -39.99 -11.37
CA VAL A 405 2.01 -38.79 -12.12
C VAL A 405 3.06 -38.49 -13.17
N VAL A 406 2.62 -38.23 -14.40
CA VAL A 406 3.49 -37.84 -15.52
C VAL A 406 3.10 -36.45 -16.00
N ALA A 407 4.05 -35.53 -16.05
CA ALA A 407 3.89 -34.22 -16.67
C ALA A 407 4.50 -34.27 -18.08
N LEU A 408 3.70 -33.92 -19.09
CA LEU A 408 4.09 -33.87 -20.49
C LEU A 408 4.10 -32.41 -20.94
N VAL A 409 5.26 -31.93 -21.38
CA VAL A 409 5.38 -30.61 -21.99
C VAL A 409 5.23 -30.75 -23.49
N ILE A 410 4.24 -30.05 -24.05
CA ILE A 410 3.81 -30.19 -25.43
C ILE A 410 4.01 -28.87 -26.16
N GLU A 411 4.55 -28.95 -27.38
CA GLU A 411 4.66 -27.81 -28.29
C GLU A 411 3.32 -27.53 -28.98
N THR A 412 2.84 -26.31 -28.83
CA THR A 412 1.53 -25.85 -29.33
C THR A 412 1.55 -25.57 -30.84
N TYR A 413 2.70 -25.15 -31.41
CA TYR A 413 2.80 -24.65 -32.80
C TYR A 413 3.35 -25.65 -33.84
N GLY A 414 3.54 -26.93 -33.48
CA GLY A 414 4.18 -27.93 -34.35
C GLY A 414 3.47 -29.29 -34.43
N GLY A 415 2.20 -29.37 -34.07
CA GLY A 415 1.43 -30.64 -34.11
C GLY A 415 1.43 -31.45 -32.81
N ARG A 416 1.45 -30.78 -31.64
CA ARG A 416 1.42 -31.41 -30.29
C ARG A 416 2.54 -32.43 -30.06
N LYS A 417 3.78 -32.09 -30.43
CA LYS A 417 4.93 -32.93 -30.13
C LYS A 417 5.28 -32.81 -28.64
N ILE A 418 5.57 -33.95 -28.00
CA ILE A 418 6.07 -34.00 -26.63
C ILE A 418 7.55 -33.59 -26.64
N VAL A 419 7.87 -32.49 -25.97
CA VAL A 419 9.22 -31.91 -25.89
C VAL A 419 9.94 -32.35 -24.62
N ALA A 420 9.21 -32.43 -23.51
CA ALA A 420 9.76 -32.89 -22.24
C ALA A 420 8.75 -33.72 -21.47
N ARG A 421 9.26 -34.63 -20.63
CA ARG A 421 8.44 -35.39 -19.69
C ARG A 421 9.11 -35.45 -18.33
N GLY A 422 8.33 -35.37 -17.28
CA GLY A 422 8.74 -35.60 -15.90
C GLY A 422 7.83 -36.62 -15.25
N ILE A 423 8.40 -37.49 -14.42
CA ILE A 423 7.67 -38.59 -13.77
C ILE A 423 7.86 -38.45 -12.26
N ALA A 424 6.75 -38.48 -11.53
CA ALA A 424 6.71 -38.60 -10.08
C ALA A 424 6.05 -39.92 -9.71
N LYS A 425 6.67 -40.68 -8.80
CA LYS A 425 6.13 -41.95 -8.29
C LYS A 425 6.18 -41.90 -6.77
N CYS A 426 5.04 -42.18 -6.13
CA CYS A 426 4.92 -42.19 -4.68
C CYS A 426 5.46 -43.51 -4.11
N ALA A 427 6.15 -43.47 -2.97
CA ALA A 427 6.76 -44.66 -2.40
C ALA A 427 5.69 -45.60 -1.78
N PRO A 428 5.90 -46.94 -1.79
CA PRO A 428 5.06 -47.88 -1.07
C PRO A 428 4.94 -47.48 0.41
N GLY A 429 3.71 -47.32 0.91
CA GLY A 429 3.44 -46.94 2.31
C GLY A 429 3.29 -45.44 2.58
N GLU A 430 3.51 -44.56 1.61
CA GLU A 430 3.18 -43.13 1.73
C GLU A 430 1.75 -42.80 1.28
N THR A 431 1.23 -41.62 1.61
CA THR A 431 -0.08 -41.17 1.11
C THR A 431 0.09 -40.51 -0.26
N PHE A 432 -0.62 -41.00 -1.26
CA PHE A 432 -0.62 -40.43 -2.60
C PHE A 432 -1.37 -39.09 -2.63
N ASN A 433 -0.78 -38.09 -3.27
CA ASN A 433 -1.43 -36.80 -3.52
C ASN A 433 -1.14 -36.36 -4.96
N ALA A 434 -2.19 -36.19 -5.76
CA ALA A 434 -2.08 -35.84 -7.17
C ALA A 434 -1.45 -34.47 -7.39
N HIS A 435 -1.74 -33.48 -6.54
CA HIS A 435 -1.16 -32.13 -6.66
C HIS A 435 0.34 -32.13 -6.36
N ILE A 436 0.77 -32.76 -5.27
CA ILE A 436 2.21 -32.89 -4.97
C ILE A 436 2.91 -33.66 -6.09
N GLY A 437 2.30 -34.75 -6.58
CA GLY A 437 2.82 -35.53 -7.70
C GLY A 437 2.95 -34.72 -9.00
N ARG A 438 1.94 -33.91 -9.34
CA ARG A 438 1.94 -33.02 -10.52
C ARG A 438 3.04 -31.97 -10.39
N ALA A 439 3.23 -31.36 -9.22
CA ALA A 439 4.30 -30.41 -8.97
C ALA A 439 5.69 -31.07 -9.14
N ILE A 440 5.96 -32.20 -8.48
CA ILE A 440 7.25 -32.91 -8.63
C ILE A 440 7.51 -33.31 -10.08
N ALA A 441 6.48 -33.80 -10.78
CA ALA A 441 6.58 -34.17 -12.18
C ALA A 441 6.87 -32.94 -13.06
N LEU A 442 6.27 -31.78 -12.78
CA LEU A 442 6.55 -30.52 -13.46
C LEU A 442 8.00 -30.08 -13.26
N TYR A 443 8.48 -30.01 -12.01
CA TYR A 443 9.88 -29.64 -11.72
C TYR A 443 10.87 -30.55 -12.46
N ARG A 444 10.61 -31.88 -12.48
CA ARG A 444 11.43 -32.85 -13.24
C ARG A 444 11.33 -32.67 -14.76
N ALA A 445 10.16 -32.32 -15.29
CA ALA A 445 9.96 -32.07 -16.71
C ALA A 445 10.73 -30.82 -17.18
N LEU A 446 10.75 -29.78 -16.33
CA LEU A 446 11.50 -28.54 -16.53
C LEU A 446 13.02 -28.71 -16.28
N GLY A 447 13.44 -29.79 -15.62
CA GLY A 447 14.85 -29.99 -15.24
C GLY A 447 15.28 -29.06 -14.10
N LEU A 448 14.34 -28.63 -13.25
CA LEU A 448 14.59 -27.85 -12.04
C LEU A 448 14.80 -28.80 -10.85
N GLU A 449 15.54 -28.33 -9.85
CA GLU A 449 15.67 -29.03 -8.58
C GLU A 449 14.32 -29.08 -7.85
N VAL A 450 13.92 -30.28 -7.41
CA VAL A 450 12.64 -30.48 -6.71
C VAL A 450 12.78 -29.99 -5.28
N PRO A 451 11.91 -29.09 -4.79
CA PRO A 451 11.90 -28.65 -3.40
C PRO A 451 11.84 -29.85 -2.44
N THR A 452 12.72 -29.84 -1.43
CA THR A 452 12.81 -30.94 -0.46
C THR A 452 11.50 -31.15 0.31
N GLU A 453 10.72 -30.09 0.51
CA GLU A 453 9.43 -30.15 1.22
C GLU A 453 8.38 -30.99 0.48
N TYR A 454 8.49 -31.13 -0.85
CA TYR A 454 7.63 -32.04 -1.62
C TYR A 454 8.06 -33.50 -1.48
N LEU A 455 9.30 -33.75 -1.07
CA LEU A 455 9.84 -35.10 -0.86
C LEU A 455 9.68 -35.57 0.59
N THR A 456 9.64 -34.65 1.55
CA THR A 456 9.54 -34.95 3.00
C THR A 456 8.20 -34.50 3.60
N CYS A 457 7.13 -34.59 2.80
CA CYS A 457 5.79 -34.19 3.23
C CYS A 457 5.23 -35.14 4.32
N PRO A 458 4.72 -34.64 5.46
CA PRO A 458 4.17 -35.49 6.52
C PRO A 458 2.88 -36.21 6.10
N GLN A 459 2.53 -37.32 6.75
CA GLN A 459 1.27 -38.04 6.51
C GLN A 459 0.06 -37.24 7.03
N PRO A 460 -1.13 -37.38 6.42
CA PRO A 460 -2.34 -36.72 6.92
C PRO A 460 -2.74 -37.32 8.28
N GLU A 461 -3.03 -36.44 9.24
CA GLU A 461 -3.50 -36.78 10.59
C GLU A 461 -5.04 -36.84 10.64
N GLU A 462 -5.71 -36.14 9.71
CA GLU A 462 -7.17 -36.02 9.66
C GLU A 462 -7.74 -36.61 8.36
N VAL A 463 -8.74 -37.47 8.49
CA VAL A 463 -9.54 -37.98 7.37
C VAL A 463 -10.63 -36.96 7.01
N ARG A 464 -10.72 -36.58 5.75
CA ARG A 464 -11.70 -35.61 5.23
C ARG A 464 -12.57 -36.22 4.14
N VAL A 465 -13.67 -35.55 3.82
CA VAL A 465 -14.56 -35.96 2.72
C VAL A 465 -13.78 -35.95 1.40
N GLY A 466 -13.96 -36.99 0.58
CA GLY A 466 -13.25 -37.19 -0.67
C GLY A 466 -11.90 -37.92 -0.55
N ASP A 467 -11.42 -38.21 0.67
CA ASP A 467 -10.22 -39.03 0.86
C ASP A 467 -10.49 -40.49 0.48
N VAL A 468 -9.51 -41.14 -0.14
CA VAL A 468 -9.51 -42.58 -0.40
C VAL A 468 -8.71 -43.27 0.68
N VAL A 469 -9.34 -44.26 1.30
CA VAL A 469 -8.85 -44.93 2.49
C VAL A 469 -8.75 -46.42 2.28
N LEU A 470 -7.75 -47.02 2.88
CA LEU A 470 -7.66 -48.46 3.09
C LEU A 470 -8.40 -48.78 4.39
N TRP A 471 -9.51 -49.47 4.25
CA TRP A 471 -10.25 -50.06 5.35
C TRP A 471 -9.71 -51.46 5.63
N THR A 472 -9.53 -51.77 6.90
CA THR A 472 -9.11 -53.09 7.37
C THR A 472 -10.18 -53.67 8.29
N ASN A 473 -10.63 -54.88 7.99
CA ASN A 473 -11.63 -55.55 8.82
C ASN A 473 -11.07 -55.79 10.23
N SER A 474 -11.81 -55.35 11.24
CA SER A 474 -11.42 -55.49 12.66
C SER A 474 -11.33 -56.95 13.12
N TYR A 475 -11.99 -57.88 12.41
CA TYR A 475 -11.97 -59.31 12.70
C TYR A 475 -10.93 -60.09 11.88
N ASP A 476 -10.49 -59.56 10.75
CA ASP A 476 -9.49 -60.18 9.88
C ASP A 476 -8.60 -59.11 9.22
N ALA A 477 -7.39 -58.93 9.75
CA ALA A 477 -6.45 -57.93 9.23
C ALA A 477 -5.94 -58.23 7.80
N ALA A 478 -6.22 -59.42 7.24
CA ALA A 478 -5.94 -59.73 5.84
C ALA A 478 -7.05 -59.25 4.88
N ASP A 479 -8.26 -59.01 5.40
CA ASP A 479 -9.38 -58.47 4.63
C ASP A 479 -9.29 -56.94 4.62
N THR A 480 -8.66 -56.43 3.57
CA THR A 480 -8.49 -54.99 3.34
C THR A 480 -9.20 -54.58 2.07
N GLN A 481 -9.95 -53.48 2.15
CA GLN A 481 -10.73 -52.94 1.04
C GLN A 481 -10.47 -51.43 0.90
N VAL A 482 -10.66 -50.91 -0.30
CA VAL A 482 -10.43 -49.48 -0.59
C VAL A 482 -11.77 -48.79 -0.76
N PHE A 483 -11.99 -47.74 0.02
CA PHE A 483 -13.22 -46.95 -0.02
C PHE A 483 -12.91 -45.46 -0.17
N THR A 484 -13.89 -44.70 -0.67
CA THR A 484 -13.87 -43.24 -0.68
C THR A 484 -14.79 -42.71 0.41
N ILE A 485 -14.35 -41.70 1.16
CA ILE A 485 -15.12 -41.10 2.24
C ILE A 485 -16.19 -40.16 1.67
N ALA A 486 -17.46 -40.50 1.89
CA ALA A 486 -18.61 -39.68 1.48
C ALA A 486 -19.00 -38.63 2.53
N SER A 487 -18.94 -38.97 3.82
CA SER A 487 -19.20 -38.01 4.90
C SER A 487 -18.51 -38.41 6.20
N VAL A 488 -18.02 -37.42 6.94
CA VAL A 488 -17.47 -37.58 8.30
C VAL A 488 -18.59 -37.34 9.31
N LEU A 489 -18.87 -38.33 10.16
CA LEU A 489 -19.92 -38.27 11.19
C LEU A 489 -19.28 -38.20 12.58
N SER A 490 -20.08 -37.95 13.62
CA SER A 490 -19.60 -37.86 15.01
C SER A 490 -19.03 -39.17 15.57
N GLU A 491 -19.43 -40.31 15.01
CA GLU A 491 -19.09 -41.65 15.52
C GLU A 491 -18.34 -42.52 14.49
N GLY A 492 -18.00 -41.98 13.32
CA GLY A 492 -17.29 -42.73 12.29
C GLY A 492 -17.38 -42.11 10.90
N TYR A 493 -17.14 -42.93 9.89
CA TYR A 493 -17.11 -42.54 8.48
C TYR A 493 -18.21 -43.24 7.70
N ARG A 494 -18.80 -42.53 6.73
CA ARG A 494 -19.65 -43.12 5.70
C ARG A 494 -18.88 -43.20 4.40
N PHE A 495 -18.88 -44.36 3.77
CA PHE A 495 -18.25 -44.58 2.47
C PHE A 495 -19.21 -44.28 1.31
N VAL A 496 -18.63 -43.95 0.16
CA VAL A 496 -19.36 -43.87 -1.12
C VAL A 496 -19.89 -45.28 -1.43
N GLY A 497 -21.21 -45.45 -1.44
CA GLY A 497 -21.87 -46.77 -1.50
C GLY A 497 -22.80 -47.04 -0.32
N GLY A 498 -22.72 -46.26 0.76
CA GLY A 498 -23.68 -46.25 1.86
C GLY A 498 -23.27 -47.05 3.10
N GLU A 499 -22.16 -47.78 3.03
CA GLU A 499 -21.57 -48.50 4.17
C GLU A 499 -20.98 -47.52 5.20
N TRP A 500 -20.99 -47.92 6.47
CA TRP A 500 -20.54 -47.12 7.60
C TRP A 500 -19.61 -47.94 8.49
N ASP A 501 -18.55 -47.30 9.00
CA ASP A 501 -17.69 -47.89 10.03
C ASP A 501 -17.09 -46.84 10.98
N GLY A 502 -16.65 -47.31 12.15
CA GLY A 502 -15.99 -46.50 13.19
C GLY A 502 -14.60 -45.99 12.79
N PHE A 503 -14.02 -45.13 13.63
CA PHE A 503 -12.76 -44.43 13.33
C PHE A 503 -11.50 -45.31 13.28
N GLU A 504 -11.52 -46.50 13.89
CA GLU A 504 -10.30 -47.26 14.22
C GLU A 504 -9.76 -48.13 13.07
N THR A 505 -10.51 -48.30 11.98
CA THR A 505 -10.23 -49.30 10.93
C THR A 505 -9.68 -48.70 9.63
N VAL A 506 -9.43 -47.39 9.61
CA VAL A 506 -9.30 -46.62 8.36
C VAL A 506 -7.95 -45.91 8.26
N ARG A 507 -7.24 -46.08 7.13
CA ARG A 507 -5.98 -45.39 6.83
C ARG A 507 -6.05 -44.65 5.51
N VAL A 508 -5.69 -43.36 5.48
CA VAL A 508 -5.67 -42.57 4.23
C VAL A 508 -4.52 -43.01 3.31
N ILE A 509 -4.88 -43.42 2.10
CA ILE A 509 -3.92 -43.82 1.06
C ILE A 509 -3.85 -42.83 -0.10
N ASP A 510 -4.91 -42.04 -0.33
CA ASP A 510 -4.93 -40.94 -1.29
C ASP A 510 -5.81 -39.79 -0.75
N ASP A 511 -5.20 -38.60 -0.63
CA ASP A 511 -5.84 -37.37 -0.12
C ASP A 511 -5.92 -36.26 -1.17
N SER A 512 -5.97 -36.64 -2.45
CA SER A 512 -5.97 -35.70 -3.58
C SER A 512 -7.24 -34.82 -3.63
N ARG A 513 -8.39 -35.33 -3.16
CA ARG A 513 -9.68 -34.61 -3.09
C ARG A 513 -10.03 -33.87 -4.38
N GLU A 514 -9.83 -34.51 -5.54
CA GLU A 514 -10.20 -33.91 -6.81
C GLU A 514 -11.72 -34.02 -6.97
N ASP A 515 -12.44 -32.89 -6.85
CA ASP A 515 -13.85 -32.78 -7.22
C ASP A 515 -14.01 -33.24 -8.69
N ASP A 516 -14.99 -34.10 -8.92
CA ASP A 516 -15.17 -34.93 -10.12
C ASP A 516 -14.85 -34.25 -11.47
N GLY A 517 -13.98 -34.90 -12.25
CA GLY A 517 -14.01 -34.84 -13.72
C GLY A 517 -12.81 -34.17 -14.40
N ILE A 518 -11.72 -34.92 -14.56
CA ILE A 518 -11.06 -35.28 -15.85
C ILE A 518 -10.22 -36.53 -15.55
N SER A 519 -10.88 -37.66 -15.36
CA SER A 519 -10.26 -38.96 -15.60
C SER A 519 -10.42 -39.23 -17.09
N ALA A 520 -9.37 -38.94 -17.86
CA ALA A 520 -9.27 -39.43 -19.22
C ALA A 520 -9.18 -40.97 -19.16
N ALA A 521 -10.33 -41.60 -19.34
CA ALA A 521 -10.57 -42.97 -19.77
C ALA A 521 -9.36 -43.93 -19.70
N SER A 522 -9.19 -44.59 -18.56
CA SER A 522 -8.55 -45.91 -18.52
C SER A 522 -9.60 -47.00 -18.80
N SER A 523 -10.11 -47.04 -20.03
CA SER A 523 -10.98 -48.15 -20.49
C SER A 523 -10.88 -48.35 -22.00
N ALA A 524 -9.69 -48.71 -22.48
CA ALA A 524 -9.51 -49.28 -23.82
C ALA A 524 -8.16 -50.02 -23.93
N LEU A 525 -7.98 -51.10 -23.16
CA LEU A 525 -6.97 -52.14 -23.46
C LEU A 525 -7.18 -53.34 -22.52
N LYS A 526 -8.27 -54.07 -22.73
CA LYS A 526 -8.43 -55.48 -22.35
C LYS A 526 -9.62 -56.05 -23.12
N GLY A 527 -9.35 -56.92 -24.09
CA GLY A 527 -10.36 -57.79 -24.70
C GLY A 527 -10.55 -57.62 -26.21
N ALA A 528 -9.65 -58.19 -27.00
CA ALA A 528 -10.00 -58.80 -28.28
C ALA A 528 -9.02 -59.96 -28.50
N ALA A 529 -9.41 -61.11 -27.96
CA ALA A 529 -9.16 -62.41 -28.58
C ALA A 529 -10.43 -62.77 -29.36
#